data_AF-A0A1W1VDK4-F1
#
_entry.id   AF-A0A1W1VDK4-F1
#
_cell.length_a   1.000
_cell.length_b   1.000
_cell.length_c   1.000
_cell.angle_alpha   90.00
_cell.angle_beta   90.00
_cell.angle_gamma   90.00
#
_symmetry.space_group_name_H-M   'P 1'
#
loop_
_entity.id
_entity.type
_entity.pdbx_description
1 polymer ?
#
loop_
_entity_poly.entity_id
_entity_poly.type
_entity_poly.pdbx_seq_one_letter_code
_entity_poly.pdbx_strand_id
1 'polypeptide(L)'
;MTQDRIQNRAFTMVLPGGRVPARFVTLEDGTPGVEVEGVTFPHVTDEVPHGIKGNTDEQRRVVDELRLRFRITSEPTVFAFEVE
;
A
#
# COMPACT_ATOMS: atom_id res chain seq x y z
N MET A 1 -17.35 -23.30 7.78
CA MET A 1 -15.97 -22.89 8.10
C MET A 1 -15.37 -22.36 6.80
N THR A 2 -15.39 -21.05 6.59
CA THR A 2 -14.97 -20.43 5.33
C THR A 2 -13.84 -19.47 5.64
N GLN A 3 -12.66 -20.01 5.93
CA GLN A 3 -11.49 -19.24 6.34
C GLN A 3 -10.34 -19.62 5.40
N ASP A 4 -10.45 -19.17 4.14
CA ASP A 4 -9.44 -19.46 3.10
C ASP A 4 -9.29 -18.32 2.06
N ARG A 5 -9.75 -17.09 2.30
CA ARG A 5 -9.77 -16.07 1.21
C ARG A 5 -9.33 -14.65 1.56
N ILE A 6 -8.35 -14.50 2.43
CA ILE A 6 -7.56 -13.24 2.49
C ILE A 6 -6.10 -13.55 2.15
N GLN A 7 -5.88 -14.33 1.10
CA GLN A 7 -4.55 -14.50 0.51
C GLN A 7 -4.65 -13.97 -0.93
N ASN A 8 -3.96 -12.87 -1.22
CA ASN A 8 -3.86 -12.26 -2.56
C ASN A 8 -5.16 -11.67 -3.15
N ARG A 9 -5.86 -10.80 -2.41
CA ARG A 9 -6.94 -10.00 -3.02
C ARG A 9 -6.36 -8.78 -3.72
N ALA A 10 -6.46 -8.76 -5.05
CA ALA A 10 -6.20 -7.54 -5.83
C ALA A 10 -7.27 -6.49 -5.54
N PHE A 11 -6.87 -5.23 -5.47
CA PHE A 11 -7.75 -4.08 -5.29
C PHE A 11 -7.18 -2.85 -6.00
N THR A 12 -8.02 -1.84 -6.16
CA THR A 12 -7.58 -0.55 -6.70
C THR A 12 -7.24 0.37 -5.54
N MET A 13 -5.96 0.72 -5.41
CA MET A 13 -5.51 1.71 -4.45
C MET A 13 -5.85 3.10 -4.98
N VAL A 14 -6.73 3.81 -4.27
CA VAL A 14 -7.18 5.16 -4.62
C VAL A 14 -6.34 6.18 -3.86
N LEU A 15 -5.79 7.14 -4.61
CA LEU A 15 -4.89 8.18 -4.13
C LEU A 15 -5.46 9.56 -4.50
N PRO A 16 -5.07 10.65 -3.79
CA PRO A 16 -5.57 12.01 -4.05
C PRO A 16 -5.40 12.56 -5.47
N GLY A 17 -4.62 11.88 -6.33
CA GLY A 17 -4.41 12.26 -7.74
C GLY A 17 -4.66 11.14 -8.75
N GLY A 18 -5.11 9.96 -8.32
CA GLY A 18 -5.34 8.85 -9.25
C GLY A 18 -5.51 7.49 -8.58
N ARG A 19 -5.34 6.44 -9.39
CA ARG A 19 -5.59 5.05 -8.98
C ARG A 19 -4.43 4.18 -9.44
N VAL A 20 -4.03 3.21 -8.62
CA VAL A 20 -2.98 2.25 -8.97
C VAL A 20 -3.41 0.84 -8.55
N PRO A 21 -3.19 -0.18 -9.38
CA PRO A 21 -3.46 -1.56 -8.98
C PRO A 21 -2.55 -1.95 -7.82
N ALA A 22 -3.15 -2.56 -6.80
CA ALA A 22 -2.47 -3.06 -5.62
C ALA A 22 -3.03 -4.42 -5.21
N ARG A 23 -2.34 -5.10 -4.29
CA ARG A 23 -2.80 -6.40 -3.79
C ARG A 23 -2.52 -6.53 -2.31
N PHE A 24 -3.50 -7.01 -1.55
CA PHE A 24 -3.25 -7.43 -0.17
C PHE A 24 -2.45 -8.72 -0.15
N VAL A 25 -1.33 -8.69 0.54
CA VAL A 25 -0.41 -9.81 0.72
C VAL A 25 -0.20 -10.08 2.20
N THR A 26 0.29 -11.26 2.54
CA THR A 26 0.80 -11.57 3.88
C THR A 26 2.32 -11.49 3.80
N LEU A 27 2.93 -10.67 4.65
CA LEU A 27 4.39 -10.57 4.73
C LEU A 27 4.97 -11.84 5.38
N GLU A 28 6.29 -12.03 5.27
CA GLU A 28 7.00 -13.21 5.78
C GLU A 28 6.84 -13.41 7.30
N ASP A 29 6.62 -12.33 8.05
CA ASP A 29 6.37 -12.34 9.48
C ASP A 29 4.90 -12.61 9.86
N GLY A 30 4.04 -12.86 8.88
CA GLY A 30 2.61 -13.10 9.06
C GLY A 30 1.75 -11.84 9.19
N THR A 31 2.34 -10.64 9.07
CA THR A 31 1.61 -9.37 9.15
C THR A 31 0.94 -9.01 7.83
N PRO A 32 -0.13 -8.19 7.84
CA PRO A 32 -0.75 -7.71 6.61
C PRO A 32 0.18 -6.76 5.85
N GLY A 33 0.25 -6.94 4.55
CA GLY A 33 1.01 -6.10 3.63
C GLY A 33 0.20 -5.72 2.39
N VAL A 34 0.74 -4.74 1.66
CA VAL A 34 0.21 -4.31 0.36
C VAL A 34 1.33 -4.37 -0.66
N GLU A 35 1.11 -5.08 -1.75
CA GLU A 35 1.99 -5.08 -2.91
C GLU A 35 1.54 -4.01 -3.91
N VAL A 36 2.45 -3.13 -4.30
CA VAL A 36 2.24 -2.07 -5.29
C VAL A 36 3.41 -2.08 -6.26
N GLU A 37 3.12 -2.15 -7.56
CA GLU A 37 4.14 -2.23 -8.64
C GLU A 37 5.19 -3.34 -8.42
N GLY A 38 4.82 -4.44 -7.78
CA GLY A 38 5.71 -5.57 -7.47
C GLY A 38 6.53 -5.42 -6.19
N VAL A 39 6.38 -4.31 -5.46
CA VAL A 39 7.05 -4.08 -4.18
C VAL A 39 6.06 -4.25 -3.03
N THR A 40 6.44 -5.03 -2.03
CA THR A 40 5.61 -5.27 -0.84
C THR A 40 5.88 -4.26 0.26
N PHE A 41 4.82 -3.69 0.82
CA PHE A 41 4.85 -2.71 1.90
C PHE A 41 4.11 -3.23 3.13
N PRO A 42 4.54 -2.86 4.34
CA PRO A 42 3.74 -3.03 5.54
C PRO A 42 2.42 -2.27 5.42
N HIS A 43 1.30 -2.96 5.68
CA HIS A 43 -0.02 -2.33 5.73
C HIS A 43 -0.21 -1.70 7.11
N VAL A 44 -0.35 -0.37 7.14
CA VAL A 44 -0.69 0.38 8.35
C VAL A 44 -2.21 0.34 8.51
N THR A 45 -2.67 -0.47 9.47
CA THR A 45 -4.10 -0.69 9.77
C THR A 45 -4.62 0.16 10.92
N ASP A 46 -3.73 0.76 11.72
CA ASP A 46 -4.08 1.48 12.96
C ASP A 46 -4.72 2.85 12.74
N GLU A 47 -4.60 3.43 11.53
CA GLU A 47 -5.16 4.75 11.21
C GLU A 47 -6.00 4.65 9.93
N VAL A 48 -7.20 5.22 9.96
CA VAL A 48 -7.98 5.50 8.75
C VAL A 48 -7.67 6.94 8.38
N PRO A 49 -7.17 7.22 7.16
CA PRO A 49 -7.07 6.34 5.99
C PRO A 49 -5.97 5.27 6.07
N HIS A 50 -6.22 4.10 5.45
CA HIS A 50 -5.23 3.01 5.32
C HIS A 50 -3.91 3.54 4.74
N GLY A 51 -2.79 2.99 5.17
CA GLY A 51 -1.48 3.48 4.71
C GLY A 51 -0.47 2.40 4.39
N ILE A 52 0.49 2.74 3.54
CA ILE A 52 1.73 1.98 3.38
C ILE A 52 2.91 2.81 3.88
N LYS A 53 3.97 2.15 4.35
CA LYS A 53 5.18 2.84 4.83
C LYS A 53 6.42 2.35 4.09
N GLY A 54 7.21 3.30 3.59
CA GLY A 54 8.50 3.03 2.95
C GLY A 54 9.63 2.86 3.96
N ASN A 55 9.83 1.64 4.45
CA ASN A 55 10.89 1.30 5.41
C ASN A 55 12.21 0.95 4.73
N THR A 56 12.18 0.42 3.50
CA THR A 56 13.37 0.10 2.70
C THR A 56 13.58 1.13 1.59
N ASP A 57 14.81 1.19 1.03
CA ASP A 57 15.12 2.10 -0.08
C ASP A 57 14.27 1.82 -1.32
N GLU A 58 13.98 0.55 -1.60
CA GLU A 58 13.11 0.13 -2.71
C GLU A 58 11.67 0.62 -2.52
N GLN A 59 11.12 0.41 -1.31
CA GLN A 59 9.80 0.89 -0.96
C GLN A 59 9.72 2.43 -1.03
N ARG A 60 10.76 3.14 -0.54
CA ARG A 60 10.84 4.60 -0.62
C ARG A 60 10.81 5.10 -2.07
N ARG A 61 11.58 4.47 -2.96
CA ARG A 61 11.57 4.82 -4.39
C ARG A 61 10.18 4.70 -4.99
N VAL A 62 9.47 3.61 -4.73
CA VAL A 62 8.10 3.44 -5.24
C VAL A 62 7.13 4.47 -4.63
N VAL A 63 7.23 4.76 -3.32
CA VAL A 63 6.41 5.82 -2.70
C VAL A 63 6.70 7.19 -3.31
N ASP A 64 7.96 7.53 -3.53
CA ASP A 64 8.35 8.81 -4.12
C ASP A 64 7.94 8.92 -5.59
N GLU A 65 8.01 7.83 -6.36
CA GLU A 65 7.46 7.73 -7.71
C GLU A 65 5.94 7.92 -7.73
N LEU A 66 5.20 7.27 -6.82
CA LEU A 66 3.75 7.45 -6.68
C LEU A 66 3.41 8.90 -6.29
N ARG A 67 4.17 9.51 -5.37
CA ARG A 67 4.01 10.91 -5.00
C ARG A 67 4.21 11.85 -6.18
N LEU A 68 5.29 11.65 -6.94
CA LEU A 68 5.59 12.44 -8.11
C LEU A 68 4.50 12.28 -9.18
N ARG A 69 4.10 11.04 -9.46
CA ARG A 69 3.10 10.68 -10.48
C ARG A 69 1.73 11.28 -10.17
N PHE A 70 1.31 11.24 -8.90
CA PHE A 70 0.00 11.71 -8.46
C PHE A 70 0.02 13.12 -7.85
N ARG A 71 1.15 13.83 -7.93
CA ARG A 71 1.37 15.17 -7.37
C ARG A 71 0.97 15.29 -5.90
N ILE A 72 1.24 14.23 -5.13
CA ILE A 72 0.95 14.19 -3.70
C ILE A 72 2.09 14.92 -2.99
N THR A 73 1.79 16.11 -2.49
CA THR A 73 2.74 16.97 -1.76
C THR A 73 2.91 16.56 -0.30
N SER A 74 2.16 15.58 0.17
CA SER A 74 2.25 15.09 1.54
C SER A 74 3.56 14.32 1.74
N GLU A 75 4.39 14.83 2.64
CA GLU A 75 5.63 14.22 3.13
C GLU A 75 5.49 13.17 4.27
N PRO A 76 4.31 12.79 4.82
CA PRO A 76 4.28 11.95 6.00
C PRO A 76 4.95 10.60 5.71
N THR A 77 5.53 10.04 6.75
CA THR A 77 6.18 8.73 6.70
C THR A 77 5.24 7.63 6.19
N VAL A 78 3.93 7.82 6.36
CA VAL A 78 2.87 6.94 5.88
C VAL A 78 2.23 7.52 4.63
N PHE A 79 2.17 6.72 3.57
CA PHE A 79 1.49 7.05 2.33
C PHE A 79 0.05 6.51 2.38
N ALA A 80 -0.89 7.42 2.63
CA ALA A 80 -2.31 7.10 2.80
C ALA A 80 -3.00 6.76 1.47
N PHE A 81 -3.92 5.82 1.50
CA PHE A 81 -4.74 5.38 0.38
C PHE A 81 -6.13 4.92 0.82
N GLU A 82 -7.05 4.90 -0.14
CA GLU A 82 -8.38 4.29 0.01
C GLU A 82 -8.50 3.02 -0.85
N VAL A 83 -9.44 2.15 -0.49
CA VAL A 83 -9.73 0.88 -1.18
C VAL A 83 -11.08 1.00 -1.88
N GLU A 84 -11.09 0.83 -3.21
CA GLU A 84 -12.31 0.70 -4.02
C GLU A 84 -12.73 -0.77 -4.20
#